data_AF-W4VI02-F1
#
_entry.id   AF-W4VI02-F1
#
_cell.length_a   1.000
_cell.length_b   1.000
_cell.length_c   1.000
_cell.angle_alpha   90.00
_cell.angle_beta   90.00
_cell.angle_gamma   90.00
#
_symmetry.space_group_name_H-M   'P 1'
#
loop_
_entity.id
_entity.type
_entity.pdbx_description
1 polymer ?
#
loop_
_entity_poly.entity_id
_entity_poly.type
_entity_poly.pdbx_seq_one_letter_code
_entity_poly.pdbx_strand_id
1 'polypeptide(L)'
;MNWTLILGCVVILLFLLHPWMNIKTFQKVIGITLFLEIFYIIGHYVMAWPFPTPIVMGQLFVVSGLGVALGVFFSKIWPLPPLEKGFERIIRTFLLVIPALGFGMGLQILLQGAFATQAIYLIFACAAWLGSGRFVREEKIRMVSNKEVKGCA
;
A
#
# COMPACT_ATOMS: atom_id res chain seq x y z
N MET A 1 -16.81 1.33 14.29
CA MET A 1 -15.84 2.04 15.15
C MET A 1 -14.78 1.12 15.77
N ASN A 2 -15.15 -0.07 16.28
CA ASN A 2 -14.16 -1.03 16.81
C ASN A 2 -13.31 -1.70 15.72
N TRP A 3 -13.87 -1.96 14.53
CA TRP A 3 -13.18 -2.62 13.42
C TRP A 3 -11.92 -1.89 12.94
N THR A 4 -11.91 -0.56 12.94
CA THR A 4 -10.76 0.27 12.60
C THR A 4 -9.57 0.04 13.52
N LEU A 5 -9.82 -0.03 14.83
CA LEU A 5 -8.77 -0.24 15.83
C LEU A 5 -8.22 -1.67 15.73
N ILE A 6 -9.11 -2.66 15.57
CA ILE A 6 -8.73 -4.06 15.39
C ILE A 6 -7.85 -4.21 14.14
N LEU A 7 -8.28 -3.67 13.00
CA LEU A 7 -7.52 -3.71 11.76
C LEU A 7 -6.21 -2.92 11.85
N GLY A 8 -6.19 -1.80 12.56
CA GLY A 8 -4.97 -1.04 12.84
C GLY A 8 -3.94 -1.86 13.62
N CYS A 9 -4.36 -2.50 14.70
CA CYS A 9 -3.51 -3.42 15.47
C CYS A 9 -3.03 -4.60 14.61
N VAL A 10 -3.91 -5.19 13.80
CA VAL A 10 -3.55 -6.27 12.88
C VAL A 10 -2.50 -5.80 11.87
N VAL A 11 -2.65 -4.63 11.26
CA VAL A 11 -1.67 -4.06 10.33
C VAL A 11 -0.31 -3.89 11.00
N ILE A 12 -0.29 -3.32 12.21
CA ILE A 12 0.97 -3.15 12.96
C ILE A 12 1.62 -4.51 13.24
N LEU A 13 0.84 -5.49 13.72
CA LEU A 13 1.34 -6.85 13.97
C LEU A 13 1.83 -7.51 12.68
N LEU A 14 1.13 -7.34 11.56
CA LEU A 14 1.55 -7.85 10.25
C LEU A 14 2.93 -7.28 9.89
N PHE A 15 3.13 -5.97 10.03
CA PHE A 15 4.39 -5.30 9.71
C PHE A 15 5.54 -5.63 10.67
N LEU A 16 5.25 -5.99 11.91
CA LEU A 16 6.25 -6.37 12.91
C LEU A 16 6.64 -7.86 12.84
N LEU A 17 5.68 -8.74 12.56
CA LEU A 17 5.88 -10.19 12.62
C LEU A 17 6.19 -10.81 11.26
N HIS A 18 5.74 -10.21 10.17
CA HIS A 18 5.82 -10.87 8.86
C HIS A 18 7.23 -10.75 8.26
N PRO A 19 7.90 -11.88 7.95
CA PRO A 19 9.30 -11.89 7.50
C PRO A 19 9.54 -11.17 6.18
N TRP A 20 8.49 -10.90 5.39
CA TRP A 20 8.59 -10.16 4.12
C TRP A 20 8.44 -8.64 4.28
N MET A 21 8.12 -8.14 5.47
CA MET A 21 7.92 -6.72 5.73
C MET A 21 8.99 -6.20 6.67
N ASN A 22 9.75 -5.22 6.18
CA ASN A 22 10.84 -4.60 6.92
C ASN A 22 10.40 -3.28 7.55
N ILE A 23 11.18 -2.79 8.51
CA ILE A 23 10.99 -1.45 9.13
C ILE A 23 10.96 -0.33 8.08
N LYS A 24 11.72 -0.49 6.98
CA LYS A 24 11.73 0.46 5.85
C LYS A 24 10.40 0.45 5.08
N THR A 25 9.72 -0.68 5.04
CA THR A 25 8.38 -0.78 4.44
C THR A 25 7.35 -0.08 5.30
N PHE A 26 7.45 -0.25 6.61
CA PHE A 26 6.60 0.47 7.57
C PHE A 26 6.79 2.00 7.49
N GLN A 27 8.03 2.48 7.41
CA GLN A 27 8.32 3.91 7.24
C GLN A 27 7.69 4.49 5.97
N LYS A 28 7.67 3.71 4.87
CA LYS A 28 7.04 4.13 3.62
C LYS A 28 5.51 4.14 3.72
N VAL A 29 4.89 3.21 4.46
CA VAL A 29 3.44 3.26 4.77
C VAL A 29 3.10 4.54 5.53
N ILE A 30 3.90 4.90 6.54
CA ILE A 30 3.73 6.16 7.27
C ILE A 30 3.84 7.35 6.32
N GLY A 31 4.85 7.39 5.45
CA GLY A 31 5.00 8.46 4.47
C GLY A 31 3.83 8.60 3.49
N ILE A 32 3.31 7.48 2.97
CA ILE A 32 2.13 7.47 2.09
C ILE A 32 0.89 7.96 2.85
N THR A 33 0.72 7.54 4.10
CA THR A 33 -0.41 7.95 4.94
C THR A 33 -0.37 9.44 5.22
N LEU A 34 0.78 9.98 5.65
CA LEU A 34 0.96 11.41 5.89
C LEU A 34 0.72 12.24 4.62
N PHE A 35 1.20 11.77 3.46
CA PHE A 35 0.93 12.42 2.19
C PHE A 35 -0.57 12.48 1.87
N LEU A 36 -1.28 11.38 2.09
CA LEU A 36 -2.73 11.31 1.87
C LEU A 36 -3.50 12.20 2.85
N GLU A 37 -3.07 12.29 4.11
CA GLU A 37 -3.66 13.19 5.11
C GLU A 37 -3.50 14.66 4.70
N ILE A 38 -2.30 15.06 4.29
CA ILE A 38 -2.05 16.41 3.76
C ILE A 38 -2.94 16.68 2.55
N PHE A 39 -3.01 15.73 1.61
CA PHE A 39 -3.89 15.84 0.44
C PHE A 39 -5.37 16.01 0.83
N TYR A 40 -5.84 15.28 1.84
CA TYR A 40 -7.21 15.38 2.33
C TYR A 40 -7.50 16.72 3.01
N ILE A 41 -6.55 17.23 3.79
CA ILE A 41 -6.64 18.55 4.42
C ILE A 41 -6.68 19.65 3.37
N ILE A 42 -5.81 19.58 2.35
CA ILE A 42 -5.84 20.52 1.22
C ILE A 42 -7.19 20.42 0.48
N GLY A 43 -7.68 19.22 0.21
CA GLY A 43 -8.97 18.99 -0.43
C GLY A 43 -10.14 19.57 0.37
N HIS A 44 -10.09 19.51 1.70
CA HIS A 44 -11.06 20.17 2.57
C HIS A 44 -11.08 21.69 2.34
N TYR A 45 -9.91 22.34 2.35
CA TYR A 45 -9.82 23.79 2.19
C TYR A 45 -10.10 24.29 0.77
N VAL A 46 -9.77 23.51 -0.27
CA VAL A 46 -9.92 23.93 -1.67
C VAL A 46 -11.25 23.51 -2.27
N MET A 47 -11.74 22.31 -1.95
CA MET A 47 -12.91 21.70 -2.60
C MET A 47 -14.08 21.48 -1.63
N ALA A 48 -14.01 22.01 -0.41
CA ALA A 48 -15.04 21.87 0.62
C ALA A 48 -15.41 20.40 0.94
N TRP A 49 -14.43 19.50 0.82
CA TRP A 49 -14.60 18.10 1.24
C TRP A 49 -14.89 18.00 2.74
N PRO A 50 -15.53 16.93 3.23
CA PRO A 50 -15.74 16.76 4.67
C PRO A 50 -14.40 16.71 5.42
N PHE A 51 -14.35 17.38 6.59
CA PHE A 51 -13.13 17.43 7.40
C PHE A 51 -12.68 16.02 7.83
N PRO A 52 -11.39 15.67 7.69
CA PRO A 52 -10.88 14.36 8.08
C PRO A 52 -10.92 14.20 9.60
N THR A 53 -11.88 13.44 10.11
CA THR A 53 -11.95 13.10 11.55
C THR A 53 -10.80 12.17 11.94
N PRO A 54 -10.41 12.10 13.22
CA PRO A 54 -9.35 11.19 13.69
C PRO A 54 -9.61 9.72 13.32
N ILE A 55 -10.89 9.33 13.24
CA ILE A 55 -11.30 8.00 12.80
C ILE A 55 -10.97 7.77 11.32
N VAL A 56 -11.21 8.77 10.46
CA VAL A 56 -10.85 8.73 9.04
C VAL A 56 -9.33 8.65 8.86
N MET A 57 -8.55 9.38 9.66
CA MET A 57 -7.09 9.26 9.65
C MET A 57 -6.63 7.82 9.95
N GLY A 58 -7.23 7.19 10.98
CA GLY A 58 -7.00 5.78 11.26
C GLY A 58 -7.40 4.84 10.12
N GLN A 59 -8.52 5.13 9.44
CA GLN A 59 -8.95 4.36 8.25
C GLN A 59 -7.93 4.49 7.11
N LEU A 60 -7.42 5.69 6.84
CA LEU A 60 -6.41 5.93 5.81
C LEU A 60 -5.13 5.14 6.10
N PHE A 61 -4.70 5.10 7.36
CA PHE A 61 -3.55 4.29 7.78
C PHE A 61 -3.75 2.79 7.57
N VAL A 62 -4.92 2.27 7.96
CA VAL A 62 -5.26 0.84 7.78
C VAL A 62 -5.29 0.48 6.30
N VAL A 63 -5.94 1.32 5.49
CA VAL A 63 -6.12 1.11 4.06
C VAL A 63 -4.78 1.22 3.32
N SER A 64 -3.96 2.21 3.62
CA SER A 64 -2.64 2.36 3.00
C SER A 64 -1.72 1.20 3.42
N GLY A 65 -1.75 0.78 4.70
CA GLY A 65 -0.96 -0.33 5.22
C GLY A 65 -1.32 -1.67 4.58
N LEU A 66 -2.62 -2.01 4.54
CA LEU A 66 -3.10 -3.23 3.88
C LEU A 66 -2.86 -3.19 2.37
N GLY A 67 -3.05 -2.03 1.73
CA GLY A 67 -2.75 -1.85 0.32
C GLY A 67 -1.28 -2.13 0.03
N VAL A 68 -0.36 -1.50 0.75
CA VAL A 68 1.08 -1.75 0.59
C VAL A 68 1.43 -3.21 0.86
N ALA A 69 0.88 -3.82 1.91
CA ALA A 69 1.09 -5.23 2.21
C ALA A 69 0.65 -6.11 1.04
N LEU A 70 -0.55 -5.90 0.49
CA LEU A 70 -1.05 -6.60 -0.69
C LEU A 70 -0.10 -6.42 -1.88
N GLY A 71 0.39 -5.20 -2.10
CA GLY A 71 1.37 -4.89 -3.13
C GLY A 71 2.67 -5.69 -2.99
N VAL A 72 3.18 -5.80 -1.76
CA VAL A 72 4.37 -6.59 -1.44
C VAL A 72 4.11 -8.08 -1.65
N PHE A 73 2.99 -8.63 -1.16
CA PHE A 73 2.61 -10.03 -1.39
C PHE A 73 2.50 -10.35 -2.88
N PHE A 74 1.80 -9.51 -3.64
CA PHE A 74 1.66 -9.68 -5.08
C PHE A 74 3.02 -9.68 -5.79
N SER A 75 3.94 -8.83 -5.34
CA SER A 75 5.29 -8.77 -5.92
C SER A 75 6.18 -9.98 -5.62
N LYS A 76 5.89 -10.73 -4.54
CA LYS A 76 6.61 -11.94 -4.13
C LYS A 76 5.98 -13.21 -4.71
N ILE A 77 4.64 -13.29 -4.71
CA ILE A 77 3.87 -14.41 -5.27
C ILE A 77 3.95 -14.40 -6.79
N TRP A 78 3.97 -13.21 -7.40
CA TRP A 78 3.99 -13.05 -8.85
C TRP A 78 5.28 -12.35 -9.33
N PRO A 79 6.41 -13.07 -9.41
CA PRO A 79 7.66 -12.53 -9.91
C PRO A 79 7.63 -12.50 -11.45
N LEU A 80 6.79 -11.64 -12.04
CA LEU A 80 6.96 -11.28 -13.45
C LEU A 80 8.38 -10.71 -13.63
N PRO A 81 9.14 -11.14 -14.65
CA PRO A 81 10.56 -10.89 -14.77
C PRO A 81 10.87 -9.38 -14.65
N PRO A 82 11.89 -8.98 -13.86
CA PRO A 82 12.16 -7.57 -13.56
C PRO A 82 12.67 -6.71 -14.74
N LEU A 83 12.77 -7.28 -15.94
CA LEU A 83 13.65 -6.79 -17.00
C LEU A 83 12.98 -6.43 -18.32
N GLU A 84 11.71 -6.76 -18.57
CA GLU A 84 11.12 -6.42 -19.87
C GLU A 84 10.43 -5.05 -19.83
N LYS A 85 11.09 -4.07 -20.43
CA LYS A 85 10.51 -2.74 -20.67
C LYS A 85 9.40 -2.90 -21.74
N GLY A 86 8.13 -2.80 -21.33
CA GLY A 86 7.02 -2.84 -22.28
C GLY A 86 5.66 -3.21 -21.66
N PHE A 87 4.88 -3.97 -22.44
CA PHE A 87 3.49 -4.35 -22.17
C PHE A 87 3.31 -5.19 -20.88
N GLU A 88 4.31 -5.96 -20.48
CA GLU A 88 4.26 -6.74 -19.23
C GLU A 88 4.07 -5.87 -17.98
N ARG A 89 4.60 -4.64 -17.98
CA ARG A 89 4.41 -3.69 -16.87
C ARG A 89 2.96 -3.20 -16.78
N ILE A 90 2.31 -3.06 -17.94
CA ILE A 90 0.90 -2.68 -18.05
C ILE A 90 0.05 -3.84 -17.54
N ILE A 91 0.29 -5.06 -18.03
CA ILE A 91 -0.40 -6.27 -17.57
C ILE A 91 -0.26 -6.42 -16.05
N ARG A 92 0.96 -6.35 -15.50
CA ARG A 92 1.19 -6.45 -14.05
C ARG A 92 0.41 -5.40 -13.26
N THR A 93 0.32 -4.17 -13.79
CA THR A 93 -0.44 -3.10 -13.15
C THR A 93 -1.94 -3.40 -13.17
N PHE A 94 -2.50 -3.82 -14.31
CA PHE A 94 -3.91 -4.23 -14.38
C PHE A 94 -4.22 -5.43 -13.47
N LEU A 95 -3.36 -6.46 -13.50
CA LEU A 95 -3.53 -7.68 -12.72
C LEU A 95 -3.44 -7.44 -11.21
N LEU A 96 -2.77 -6.37 -10.78
CA LEU A 96 -2.74 -5.93 -9.39
C LEU A 96 -3.87 -4.96 -9.04
N VAL A 97 -4.13 -3.98 -9.90
CA VAL A 97 -5.10 -2.90 -9.64
C VAL A 97 -6.51 -3.45 -9.61
N ILE A 98 -6.88 -4.41 -10.47
CA ILE A 98 -8.21 -5.02 -10.47
C ILE A 98 -8.54 -5.69 -9.12
N PRO A 99 -7.74 -6.66 -8.62
CA PRO A 99 -8.02 -7.26 -7.32
C PRO A 99 -7.84 -6.26 -6.18
N ALA A 100 -6.92 -5.29 -6.30
CA ALA A 100 -6.78 -4.25 -5.28
C ALA A 100 -8.02 -3.36 -5.20
N LEU A 101 -8.63 -2.97 -6.32
CA LEU A 101 -9.88 -2.21 -6.33
C LEU A 101 -11.03 -3.02 -5.72
N GLY A 102 -11.15 -4.31 -6.08
CA GLY A 102 -12.15 -5.20 -5.49
C GLY A 102 -12.01 -5.34 -3.97
N PHE A 103 -10.77 -5.58 -3.49
CA PHE A 103 -10.48 -5.61 -2.04
C PHE A 103 -10.72 -4.25 -1.38
N GLY A 104 -10.36 -3.16 -2.04
CA GLY A 104 -10.57 -1.80 -1.57
C GLY A 104 -12.05 -1.45 -1.41
N MET A 105 -12.90 -1.90 -2.34
CA MET A 105 -14.36 -1.76 -2.23
C MET A 105 -14.92 -2.60 -1.08
N GLY A 106 -14.46 -3.84 -0.91
CA GLY A 106 -14.86 -4.67 0.23
C GLY A 106 -14.47 -4.03 1.56
N LEU A 107 -13.25 -3.49 1.65
CA LEU A 107 -12.75 -2.81 2.84
C LEU A 107 -13.51 -1.51 3.12
N GLN A 108 -13.89 -0.78 2.07
CA GLN A 108 -14.71 0.43 2.17
C GLN A 108 -16.10 0.13 2.73
N ILE A 109 -16.77 -0.92 2.25
CA ILE A 109 -18.07 -1.35 2.78
C ILE A 109 -17.93 -1.72 4.26
N LEU A 110 -16.83 -2.38 4.64
CA LEU A 110 -16.57 -2.81 6.02
C LEU A 110 -16.25 -1.64 6.96
N LEU A 111 -15.53 -0.62 6.48
CA LEU A 111 -15.08 0.52 7.30
C LEU A 111 -16.04 1.70 7.34
N GLN A 112 -16.73 2.00 6.22
CA GLN A 112 -17.56 3.19 6.05
C GLN A 112 -19.04 2.89 5.74
N GLY A 113 -19.40 1.62 5.49
CA GLY A 113 -20.76 1.24 5.13
C GLY A 113 -21.13 1.58 3.68
N ALA A 114 -22.43 1.53 3.37
CA ALA A 114 -22.96 1.69 2.01
C ALA A 114 -22.82 3.12 1.44
N PHE A 115 -22.77 4.14 2.30
CA PHE A 115 -22.60 5.54 1.92
C PHE A 115 -21.17 6.01 2.18
N ALA A 116 -20.24 5.44 1.42
CA ALA A 116 -18.85 5.84 1.48
C ALA A 116 -18.65 7.16 0.73
N THR A 117 -18.42 8.23 1.48
CA THR A 117 -18.11 9.58 0.96
C THR A 117 -16.65 9.71 0.50
N GLN A 118 -15.85 8.66 0.64
CA GLN A 118 -14.41 8.72 0.43
C GLN A 118 -13.92 7.65 -0.56
N ALA A 119 -12.98 8.05 -1.41
CA ALA A 119 -12.38 7.19 -2.43
C ALA A 119 -11.34 6.20 -1.84
N ILE A 120 -11.70 5.48 -0.77
CA ILE A 120 -10.83 4.55 -0.05
C ILE A 120 -10.33 3.43 -0.96
N TYR A 121 -11.19 2.89 -1.81
CA TYR A 121 -10.85 1.88 -2.80
C TYR A 121 -9.72 2.32 -3.77
N LEU A 122 -9.73 3.58 -4.21
CA LEU A 122 -8.68 4.15 -5.06
C LEU A 122 -7.37 4.34 -4.28
N ILE A 123 -7.46 4.79 -3.03
CA ILE A 123 -6.31 4.93 -2.14
C ILE A 123 -5.65 3.56 -1.91
N PHE A 124 -6.46 2.53 -1.66
CA PHE A 124 -6.00 1.15 -1.48
C PHE A 124 -5.28 0.64 -2.73
N ALA A 125 -5.89 0.80 -3.91
CA ALA A 125 -5.30 0.36 -5.18
C ALA A 125 -3.99 1.10 -5.49
N CYS A 126 -3.94 2.41 -5.22
CA CYS A 126 -2.73 3.21 -5.36
C CYS A 126 -1.62 2.74 -4.39
N ALA A 127 -1.96 2.51 -3.13
CA ALA A 127 -1.03 2.01 -2.11
C ALA A 127 -0.47 0.62 -2.48
N ALA A 128 -1.32 -0.27 -2.98
CA ALA A 128 -0.90 -1.59 -3.46
C ALA A 128 0.03 -1.50 -4.69
N TRP A 129 -0.26 -0.59 -5.61
CA TRP A 129 0.58 -0.39 -6.78
C TRP A 129 1.98 0.16 -6.40
N LEU A 130 2.02 1.16 -5.50
CA LEU A 130 3.27 1.68 -4.93
C LEU A 130 4.04 0.60 -4.17
N GLY A 131 3.32 -0.24 -3.41
CA GLY A 131 3.82 -1.42 -2.69
C GLY A 131 4.48 -2.48 -3.58
N SER A 132 3.96 -2.69 -4.78
CA SER A 132 4.45 -3.73 -5.68
C SER A 132 5.64 -3.30 -6.54
N GLY A 133 5.65 -2.05 -7.02
CA GLY A 133 6.61 -1.59 -8.02
C GLY A 133 7.99 -1.18 -7.49
N ARG A 134 8.04 -0.50 -6.32
CA ARG A 134 9.29 0.09 -5.80
C ARG A 134 10.06 -0.81 -4.83
N PHE A 135 9.36 -1.66 -4.08
CA PHE A 135 9.95 -2.43 -2.98
C PHE A 135 10.85 -3.58 -3.45
N VAL A 136 10.49 -4.27 -4.53
CA VAL A 136 11.27 -5.40 -5.06
C VAL A 136 12.53 -4.95 -5.82
N ARG A 137 12.54 -3.72 -6.36
CA ARG A 137 13.69 -3.23 -7.14
C ARG A 137 14.90 -2.93 -6.26
N GLU A 138 14.70 -2.32 -5.09
CA GLU A 138 15.78 -2.03 -4.13
C GLU A 138 16.40 -3.30 -3.53
N GLU A 139 15.59 -4.33 -3.25
CA GLU A 139 16.06 -5.61 -2.70
C GLU A 139 16.90 -6.40 -3.72
N LYS A 140 16.48 -6.44 -4.99
CA LYS A 140 17.23 -7.12 -6.06
C LYS A 140 18.57 -6.43 -6.34
N ILE A 141 18.61 -5.10 -6.37
CA ILE A 141 19.85 -4.33 -6.56
C ILE A 141 20.83 -4.58 -5.40
N ARG A 142 20.33 -4.62 -4.15
CA ARG A 142 21.16 -4.96 -2.98
C ARG A 142 21.74 -6.37 -3.05
N MET A 143 20.96 -7.36 -3.49
CA MET A 143 21.44 -8.74 -3.60
C MET A 143 22.49 -8.93 -4.70
N VAL A 144 22.34 -8.24 -5.84
CA VAL A 144 23.34 -8.26 -6.93
C VAL A 144 24.64 -7.60 -6.47
N SER A 145 24.56 -6.42 -5.86
CA SER A 145 25.75 -5.72 -5.33
C SER A 145 26.47 -6.55 -4.25
N ASN A 146 25.75 -7.21 -3.34
CA ASN A 146 26.37 -8.02 -2.29
C ASN A 146 27.01 -9.32 -2.83
N LYS A 147 26.49 -9.87 -3.95
CA LYS A 147 27.12 -11.00 -4.65
C LYS A 147 28.42 -10.59 -5.35
N GLU A 148 28.46 -9.43 -6.00
CA GLU A 148 29.68 -8.91 -6.62
C GLU A 148 30.78 -8.63 -5.59
N VAL A 149 30.41 -8.09 -4.41
CA VAL A 149 31.37 -7.83 -3.33
C VAL A 149 31.94 -9.12 -2.73
N LYS A 150 31.16 -10.21 -2.66
CA LYS A 150 31.63 -11.51 -2.16
C LYS A 150 32.37 -12.36 -3.21
N GLY A 151 32.31 -12.00 -4.50
CA GLY A 151 33.01 -12.70 -5.58
C GLY A 151 34.42 -12.16 -5.88
N CYS A 152 34.81 -11.05 -5.27
CA CYS A 152 36.13 -10.42 -5.41
C CYS A 152 37.04 -10.64 -4.19
N ALA A 153 36.67 -11.52 -3.25
CA ALA A 153 37.48 -11.88 -2.08
C ALA A 153 37.99 -13.32 -2.18
#